data_AF-A0A522ZLM5-F1
#
_entry.id   AF-A0A522ZLM5-F1
#
_cell.length_a   1.000
_cell.length_b   1.000
_cell.length_c   1.000
_cell.angle_alpha   90.00
_cell.angle_beta   90.00
_cell.angle_gamma   90.00
#
_symmetry.space_group_name_H-M   'P 1'
#
loop_
_entity.id
_entity.type
_entity.pdbx_description
1 polymer ?
#
loop_
_entity_poly.entity_id
_entity_poly.type
_entity_poly.pdbx_seq_one_letter_code
_entity_poly.pdbx_strand_id
1 'polypeptide(L)'
;MSFDQSRQTPDARVERTTAEEIGRATIAAVVDDFYGRIQHHPTLAGPFGIVHDWPAHKAKMTHFWWLSLGGRPYLDYRYEVMPKHAAVGVTAALVDDWLALFETVVHAHVEAPALADAWLFRARRMGDSLRLVEAYYRRKRERGDTPSLAHRAL
;
A
#
# COMPACT_ATOMS: atom_id res chain seq x y z
N MET A 1 56.00 -14.78 -22.41
CA MET A 1 54.60 -15.20 -22.17
C MET A 1 54.01 -14.30 -21.11
N SER A 2 53.33 -13.23 -21.52
CA SER A 2 52.65 -12.30 -20.60
C SER A 2 51.16 -12.45 -20.85
N PHE A 3 50.44 -12.98 -19.87
CA PHE A 3 48.99 -12.92 -19.83
C PHE A 3 48.62 -11.71 -18.97
N ASP A 4 48.26 -10.62 -19.63
CA ASP A 4 47.54 -9.51 -19.02
C ASP A 4 46.15 -10.05 -18.63
N GLN A 5 46.00 -10.36 -17.34
CA GLN A 5 44.71 -10.64 -16.72
C GLN A 5 44.09 -9.32 -16.29
N SER A 6 43.62 -8.56 -17.28
CA SER A 6 42.68 -7.48 -17.07
C SER A 6 41.44 -8.05 -16.37
N ARG A 7 41.40 -7.95 -15.04
CA ARG A 7 40.20 -8.24 -14.24
C ARG A 7 39.13 -7.24 -14.64
N GLN A 8 38.29 -7.61 -15.58
CA GLN A 8 36.99 -7.00 -15.76
C GLN A 8 36.20 -7.23 -14.47
N THR A 9 36.03 -6.17 -13.68
CA THR A 9 35.00 -6.14 -12.63
C THR A 9 33.64 -6.24 -13.34
N PRO A 10 32.75 -7.16 -12.97
CA PRO A 10 31.38 -7.09 -13.44
C PRO A 10 30.83 -5.73 -13.02
N ASP A 11 30.33 -4.96 -13.98
CA ASP A 11 29.48 -3.81 -13.71
C ASP A 11 28.27 -4.35 -12.94
N ALA A 12 28.34 -4.28 -11.61
CA ALA A 12 27.26 -4.63 -10.72
C ALA A 12 26.20 -3.54 -10.88
N ARG A 13 25.43 -3.61 -11.97
CA ARG A 13 24.18 -2.87 -12.10
C ARG A 13 23.38 -3.21 -10.84
N VAL A 14 23.30 -2.25 -9.93
CA VAL A 14 22.41 -2.33 -8.78
C VAL A 14 21.03 -2.54 -9.36
N GLU A 15 20.47 -3.74 -9.17
CA GLU A 15 19.15 -4.08 -9.65
C GLU A 15 18.17 -3.07 -9.05
N ARG A 16 17.47 -2.33 -9.91
CA ARG A 16 16.53 -1.30 -9.47
C ARG A 16 15.34 -1.98 -8.83
N THR A 17 14.86 -1.42 -7.73
CA THR A 17 13.63 -1.91 -7.10
C THR A 17 12.41 -1.57 -7.94
N THR A 18 11.30 -2.28 -7.76
CA THR A 18 10.01 -1.94 -8.41
C THR A 18 9.62 -0.48 -8.17
N ALA A 19 9.88 0.05 -6.96
CA ALA A 19 9.65 1.46 -6.64
C ALA A 19 10.50 2.41 -7.52
N GLU A 20 11.77 2.09 -7.72
CA GLU A 20 12.70 2.89 -8.54
C GLU A 20 12.39 2.78 -10.04
N GLU A 21 11.86 1.63 -10.50
CA GLU A 21 11.42 1.44 -11.88
C GLU A 21 10.11 2.18 -12.20
N ILE A 22 9.13 2.16 -11.30
CA ILE A 22 7.88 2.91 -11.45
C ILE A 22 8.14 4.42 -11.29
N GLY A 23 9.04 4.77 -10.37
CA GLY A 23 9.37 6.15 -10.05
C GLY A 23 8.40 6.80 -9.06
N ARG A 24 8.95 7.61 -8.16
CA ARG A 24 8.18 8.25 -7.08
C ARG A 24 7.09 9.20 -7.58
N ALA A 25 7.32 9.89 -8.70
CA ALA A 25 6.33 10.80 -9.29
C ALA A 25 5.09 10.04 -9.77
N THR A 26 5.27 8.91 -10.45
CA THR A 26 4.18 8.02 -10.89
C THR A 26 3.44 7.44 -9.70
N ILE A 27 4.16 7.01 -8.65
CA ILE A 27 3.52 6.54 -7.41
C ILE A 27 2.67 7.65 -6.78
N ALA A 28 3.17 8.89 -6.77
CA ALA A 28 2.42 10.04 -6.25
C ALA A 28 1.15 10.32 -7.09
N ALA A 29 1.24 10.23 -8.42
CA ALA A 29 0.09 10.41 -9.32
C ALA A 29 -1.00 9.34 -9.11
N VAL A 30 -0.61 8.06 -9.01
CA VAL A 30 -1.53 6.96 -8.66
C VAL A 30 -2.22 7.23 -7.33
N VAL A 31 -1.45 7.60 -6.30
CA VAL A 31 -1.99 7.87 -4.96
C VAL A 31 -2.93 9.07 -4.98
N ASP A 32 -2.57 10.14 -5.69
CA ASP A 32 -3.39 11.35 -5.78
C ASP A 32 -4.75 11.07 -6.43
N ASP A 33 -4.75 10.38 -7.59
CA ASP A 33 -5.96 9.98 -8.31
C ASP A 33 -6.80 9.02 -7.47
N PHE A 34 -6.17 7.96 -6.93
CA PHE A 34 -6.86 6.96 -6.12
C PHE A 34 -7.60 7.56 -4.93
N TYR A 35 -6.93 8.41 -4.14
CA TYR A 35 -7.58 9.07 -3.01
C TYR A 35 -8.50 10.22 -3.43
N GLY A 36 -8.32 10.80 -4.63
CA GLY A 36 -9.31 11.68 -5.24
C GLY A 36 -10.63 10.95 -5.48
N ARG A 37 -10.58 9.73 -6.03
CA ARG A 37 -11.77 8.90 -6.28
C ARG A 37 -12.39 8.33 -5.01
N ILE A 38 -11.59 7.92 -4.02
CA ILE A 38 -12.08 7.40 -2.73
C ILE A 38 -13.03 8.40 -2.05
N GLN A 39 -12.72 9.69 -2.09
CA GLN A 39 -13.52 10.74 -1.44
C GLN A 39 -14.97 10.78 -1.93
N HIS A 40 -15.24 10.28 -3.13
CA HIS A 40 -16.57 10.27 -3.74
C HIS A 40 -17.12 8.85 -3.98
N HIS A 41 -16.39 7.81 -3.56
CA HIS A 41 -16.79 6.42 -3.80
C HIS A 41 -17.96 6.03 -2.89
N PRO A 42 -19.01 5.36 -3.42
CA PRO A 42 -20.26 5.10 -2.67
C PRO A 42 -20.05 4.31 -1.37
N THR A 43 -19.09 3.39 -1.36
CA THR A 43 -18.80 2.54 -0.18
C THR A 43 -17.53 2.92 0.56
N LEU A 44 -16.55 3.55 -0.11
CA LEU A 44 -15.23 3.81 0.47
C LEU A 44 -15.14 5.21 1.08
N ALA A 45 -15.97 6.18 0.67
CA ALA A 45 -15.91 7.53 1.21
C ALA A 45 -16.15 7.56 2.74
N GLY A 46 -17.09 6.76 3.24
CA GLY A 46 -17.45 6.70 4.66
C GLY A 46 -16.27 6.39 5.59
N PRO A 47 -15.60 5.22 5.44
CA PRO A 47 -14.43 4.87 6.25
C PRO A 47 -13.29 5.90 6.22
N PHE A 48 -13.14 6.64 5.11
CA PHE A 48 -12.14 7.68 4.96
C PHE A 48 -12.57 9.07 5.47
N GLY A 49 -13.80 9.23 5.98
CA GLY A 49 -14.30 10.50 6.53
C GLY A 49 -13.53 11.04 7.75
N ILE A 50 -12.68 10.20 8.36
CA ILE A 50 -11.76 10.60 9.45
C ILE A 50 -10.52 11.35 8.95
N VAL A 51 -10.28 11.42 7.64
CA VAL A 51 -9.13 12.12 7.06
C VAL A 51 -9.47 13.61 6.91
N HIS A 52 -8.78 14.45 7.69
CA HIS A 52 -8.98 15.90 7.66
C HIS A 52 -7.95 16.64 6.78
N ASP A 53 -6.72 16.11 6.70
CA ASP A 53 -5.65 16.67 5.89
C ASP A 53 -5.30 15.70 4.75
N TRP A 54 -5.97 15.89 3.61
CA TRP A 54 -5.79 15.07 2.41
C TRP A 54 -4.39 15.17 1.79
N PRO A 55 -3.79 16.37 1.62
CA PRO A 55 -2.40 16.49 1.17
C PRO A 55 -1.42 15.69 2.04
N ALA A 56 -1.50 15.82 3.37
CA ALA A 56 -0.61 15.07 4.27
C ALA A 56 -0.89 13.56 4.24
N HIS A 57 -2.16 13.14 4.13
CA HIS A 57 -2.51 11.73 3.97
C HIS A 57 -1.93 11.14 2.69
N LYS A 58 -2.12 11.80 1.55
CA LYS A 58 -1.60 11.38 0.25
C LYS A 58 -0.07 11.28 0.27
N ALA A 59 0.63 12.27 0.82
CA ALA A 59 2.10 12.21 0.96
C ALA A 59 2.57 10.98 1.78
N LYS A 60 1.88 10.66 2.88
CA LYS A 60 2.17 9.45 3.67
C LYS A 60 1.90 8.17 2.89
N MET A 61 0.85 8.14 2.06
CA MET A 61 0.51 6.95 1.26
C MET A 61 1.46 6.77 0.06
N THR A 62 1.95 7.85 -0.54
CA THR A 62 3.05 7.79 -1.51
C THR A 62 4.31 7.18 -0.89
N HIS A 63 4.68 7.61 0.32
CA HIS A 63 5.83 7.03 1.02
C HIS A 63 5.61 5.56 1.41
N PHE A 64 4.40 5.21 1.83
CA PHE A 64 4.03 3.82 2.14
C PHE A 64 4.21 2.89 0.93
N TRP A 65 3.71 3.29 -0.23
CA TRP A 65 3.84 2.47 -1.45
C TRP A 65 5.27 2.41 -1.95
N TRP A 66 5.99 3.53 -1.90
CA TRP A 66 7.42 3.55 -2.21
C TRP A 66 8.20 2.52 -1.39
N LEU A 67 8.02 2.49 -0.07
CA LEU A 67 8.63 1.49 0.80
C LEU A 67 8.15 0.07 0.49
N SER A 68 6.85 -0.10 0.30
CA SER A 68 6.23 -1.41 0.06
C SER A 68 6.70 -2.07 -1.25
N LEU A 69 7.23 -1.28 -2.18
CA LEU A 69 7.77 -1.69 -3.47
C LEU A 69 9.31 -1.71 -3.49
N GLY A 70 9.95 -1.66 -2.32
CA GLY A 70 11.40 -1.82 -2.16
C GLY A 70 12.21 -0.53 -2.14
N GLY A 71 11.56 0.64 -2.23
CA GLY A 71 12.25 1.92 -2.18
C GLY A 71 12.87 2.21 -0.80
N ARG A 72 13.94 3.01 -0.77
CA ARG A 72 14.60 3.44 0.47
C ARG A 72 13.80 4.54 1.19
N PRO A 73 13.71 4.54 2.52
CA PRO A 73 12.92 5.53 3.26
C PRO A 73 13.35 6.97 2.96
N TYR A 74 12.37 7.86 2.81
CA TYR A 74 12.60 9.31 2.68
C TYR A 74 11.77 10.15 3.67
N LEU A 75 10.88 9.53 4.44
CA LEU A 75 10.24 10.11 5.61
C LEU A 75 10.56 9.23 6.83
N ASP A 76 10.80 9.86 7.97
CA ASP A 76 10.86 9.16 9.26
C ASP A 76 9.43 8.91 9.77
N TYR A 77 8.81 7.85 9.26
CA TYR A 77 7.44 7.48 9.64
C TYR A 77 7.28 5.96 9.67
N ARG A 78 6.67 5.45 10.75
CA ARG A 78 6.34 4.04 10.93
C ARG A 78 4.85 3.78 10.69
N TYR A 79 4.54 2.75 9.92
CA TYR A 79 3.18 2.42 9.51
C TYR A 79 2.60 1.27 10.32
N GLU A 80 1.48 1.54 10.98
CA GLU A 80 0.69 0.54 11.70
C GLU A 80 -0.53 0.14 10.89
N VAL A 81 -0.32 -0.62 9.82
CA VAL A 81 -1.39 -0.99 8.87
C VAL A 81 -2.48 -1.78 9.59
N MET A 82 -2.15 -2.91 10.21
CA MET A 82 -3.16 -3.81 10.77
C MET A 82 -3.99 -3.18 11.92
N PRO A 83 -3.39 -2.54 12.94
CA PRO A 83 -4.16 -1.94 14.03
C PRO A 83 -5.14 -0.85 13.55
N LYS A 84 -4.71 0.01 12.61
CA LYS A 84 -5.55 1.09 12.08
C LYS A 84 -6.75 0.56 11.30
N HIS A 85 -6.56 -0.43 10.43
CA HIS A 85 -7.66 -1.00 9.64
C HIS A 85 -8.64 -1.80 10.51
N ALA A 86 -8.14 -2.47 11.56
CA ALA A 86 -9.00 -3.14 12.54
C ALA A 86 -9.88 -2.15 13.32
N ALA A 87 -9.33 -1.00 13.74
CA ALA A 87 -10.06 0.03 14.46
C ALA A 87 -11.17 0.69 13.64
N VAL A 88 -10.97 0.84 12.32
CA VAL A 88 -11.97 1.39 11.39
C VAL A 88 -13.04 0.36 10.98
N GLY A 89 -12.83 -0.92 11.29
CA GLY A 89 -13.80 -1.97 10.98
C GLY A 89 -13.83 -2.34 9.49
N VAL A 90 -12.67 -2.40 8.84
CA VAL A 90 -12.55 -2.80 7.43
C VAL A 90 -13.14 -4.19 7.20
N THR A 91 -14.13 -4.27 6.31
CA THR A 91 -14.81 -5.52 5.92
C THR A 91 -14.19 -6.13 4.67
N ALA A 92 -14.45 -7.40 4.40
CA ALA A 92 -14.02 -8.04 3.15
C ALA A 92 -14.56 -7.31 1.90
N ALA A 93 -15.83 -6.88 1.93
CA ALA A 93 -16.44 -6.12 0.84
C ALA A 93 -15.75 -4.77 0.60
N LEU A 94 -15.36 -4.06 1.67
CA LEU A 94 -14.58 -2.82 1.54
C LEU A 94 -13.19 -3.08 0.94
N VAL A 95 -12.56 -4.21 1.24
CA VAL A 95 -11.29 -4.61 0.63
C VAL A 95 -11.47 -4.87 -0.87
N ASP A 96 -12.56 -5.53 -1.26
CA ASP A 96 -12.85 -5.84 -2.67
C ASP A 96 -13.06 -4.55 -3.48
N ASP A 97 -13.89 -3.63 -2.98
CA ASP A 97 -14.11 -2.32 -3.61
C ASP A 97 -12.82 -1.49 -3.70
N TRP A 98 -12.01 -1.51 -2.64
CA TRP A 98 -10.72 -0.82 -2.61
C TRP A 98 -9.76 -1.38 -3.66
N LEU A 99 -9.65 -2.71 -3.78
CA LEU A 99 -8.77 -3.36 -4.76
C LEU A 99 -9.24 -3.12 -6.19
N ALA A 100 -10.55 -3.18 -6.46
CA ALA A 100 -11.10 -2.91 -7.79
C ALA A 100 -10.83 -1.47 -8.24
N LEU A 101 -11.02 -0.49 -7.35
CA LEU A 101 -10.70 0.91 -7.63
C LEU A 101 -9.19 1.10 -7.81
N PHE A 102 -8.37 0.47 -6.96
CA PHE A 102 -6.91 0.60 -7.02
C PHE A 102 -6.33 0.01 -8.30
N GLU A 103 -6.84 -1.15 -8.74
CA GLU A 103 -6.49 -1.78 -10.01
C GLU A 103 -6.76 -0.87 -11.21
N THR A 104 -7.94 -0.26 -11.24
CA THR A 104 -8.31 0.71 -12.28
C THR A 104 -7.33 1.89 -12.32
N VAL A 105 -6.94 2.43 -11.17
CA VAL A 105 -6.04 3.58 -11.10
C VAL A 105 -4.59 3.18 -11.45
N VAL A 106 -4.08 2.06 -10.95
CA VAL A 106 -2.71 1.62 -11.27
C VAL A 106 -2.54 1.42 -12.78
N HIS A 107 -3.48 0.73 -13.44
CA HIS A 107 -3.41 0.53 -14.90
C HIS A 107 -3.54 1.82 -15.70
N ALA A 108 -4.17 2.87 -15.16
CA ALA A 108 -4.29 4.16 -15.83
C ALA A 108 -3.00 4.99 -15.80
N HIS A 109 -2.09 4.73 -14.85
CA HIS A 109 -0.88 5.55 -14.63
C HIS A 109 0.43 4.79 -14.80
N VAL A 110 0.43 3.45 -14.75
CA VAL A 110 1.62 2.62 -14.90
C VAL A 110 1.58 1.92 -16.26
N GLU A 111 2.31 2.48 -17.23
CA GLU A 111 2.30 2.03 -18.62
C GLU A 111 2.85 0.61 -18.81
N ALA A 112 3.87 0.23 -18.02
CA ALA A 112 4.50 -1.07 -18.11
C ALA A 112 3.66 -2.14 -17.38
N PRO A 113 3.05 -3.12 -18.08
CA PRO A 113 2.12 -4.07 -17.47
C PRO A 113 2.77 -4.89 -16.35
N ALA A 114 4.03 -5.32 -16.53
CA ALA A 114 4.75 -6.07 -15.53
C ALA A 114 4.94 -5.30 -14.20
N LEU A 115 5.14 -3.98 -14.26
CA LEU A 115 5.28 -3.14 -13.06
C LEU A 115 3.92 -2.89 -12.39
N ALA A 116 2.87 -2.68 -13.19
CA ALA A 116 1.50 -2.60 -12.69
C ALA A 116 1.11 -3.89 -11.95
N ASP A 117 1.36 -5.05 -12.57
CA ASP A 117 1.06 -6.36 -12.00
C ASP A 117 1.84 -6.63 -10.71
N ALA A 118 3.12 -6.25 -10.65
CA ALA A 118 3.93 -6.37 -9.44
C ALA A 118 3.35 -5.53 -8.28
N TRP A 119 2.93 -4.29 -8.55
CA TRP A 119 2.29 -3.46 -7.55
C TRP A 119 0.94 -4.03 -7.10
N LEU A 120 0.10 -4.44 -8.05
CA LEU A 120 -1.21 -5.03 -7.75
C LEU A 120 -1.09 -6.36 -7.00
N PHE A 121 -0.09 -7.18 -7.32
CA PHE A 121 0.21 -8.38 -6.54
C PHE A 121 0.52 -8.01 -5.07
N ARG A 122 1.35 -7.00 -4.85
CA ARG A 122 1.65 -6.52 -3.49
C ARG A 122 0.41 -6.02 -2.76
N ALA A 123 -0.47 -5.29 -3.46
CA ALA A 123 -1.73 -4.78 -2.91
C ALA A 123 -2.71 -5.92 -2.54
N ARG A 124 -2.91 -6.89 -3.44
CA ARG A 124 -3.75 -8.07 -3.18
C ARG A 124 -3.28 -8.86 -1.97
N ARG A 125 -1.98 -9.06 -1.81
CA ARG A 125 -1.39 -9.72 -0.62
C ARG A 125 -1.67 -8.95 0.68
N MET A 126 -1.71 -7.61 0.66
CA MET A 126 -2.16 -6.83 1.82
C MET A 126 -3.65 -7.01 2.07
N GLY A 127 -4.46 -7.00 1.01
CA GLY A 127 -5.91 -7.26 1.09
C GLY A 127 -6.22 -8.60 1.75
N ASP A 128 -5.53 -9.67 1.36
CA ASP A 128 -5.66 -10.99 1.98
C ASP A 128 -5.37 -10.95 3.49
N SER A 129 -4.31 -10.25 3.89
CA SER A 129 -3.96 -10.08 5.30
C SER A 129 -5.04 -9.31 6.07
N LEU A 130 -5.66 -8.29 5.46
CA LEU A 130 -6.75 -7.54 6.08
C LEU A 130 -8.01 -8.39 6.25
N ARG A 131 -8.35 -9.22 5.25
CA ARG A 131 -9.47 -10.17 5.35
C ARG A 131 -9.25 -11.18 6.47
N LEU A 132 -8.02 -11.65 6.68
CA LEU A 132 -7.70 -12.53 7.82
C LEU A 132 -7.90 -11.85 9.17
N VAL A 133 -7.49 -10.58 9.29
CA VAL A 133 -7.68 -9.79 10.50
C VAL A 133 -9.17 -9.53 10.77
N GLU A 134 -9.94 -9.18 9.75
CA GLU A 134 -11.39 -9.02 9.84
C GLU A 134 -12.04 -10.31 10.36
N ALA A 135 -11.72 -11.45 9.74
CA ALA A 135 -12.30 -12.74 10.10
C ALA A 135 -11.95 -13.14 11.55
N TYR A 136 -10.72 -12.84 11.99
CA TYR A 136 -10.31 -13.05 13.38
C TYR A 136 -11.16 -12.24 14.36
N TYR A 137 -11.30 -10.93 14.13
CA TYR A 137 -12.08 -10.06 15.01
C TYR A 137 -13.58 -10.35 14.95
N ARG A 138 -14.11 -10.72 13.79
CA ARG A 138 -15.51 -11.16 13.64
C ARG A 138 -15.80 -12.39 14.51
N ARG A 139 -14.97 -13.43 14.42
CA ARG A 139 -15.10 -14.64 15.26
C ARG A 139 -14.93 -14.35 16.75
N LYS A 140 -14.12 -13.36 17.12
CA LYS A 140 -13.97 -12.94 18.51
C LYS A 140 -15.26 -12.28 19.04
N ARG A 141 -15.86 -11.38 18.25
CA ARG A 141 -17.16 -10.75 18.57
C ARG A 141 -18.28 -11.79 18.69
N GLU A 142 -18.36 -12.74 17.77
CA GLU A 142 -19.37 -13.82 17.77
C GLU A 142 -19.29 -14.72 19.01
N ARG A 143 -18.10 -14.85 19.60
CA ARG A 143 -17.88 -15.65 20.83
C ARG A 143 -18.21 -14.90 22.12
N GLY A 144 -18.64 -13.64 22.05
CA GLY A 144 -18.92 -12.83 23.23
C GLY A 144 -17.67 -12.33 23.96
N ASP A 145 -16.47 -12.53 23.39
CA ASP A 145 -15.24 -11.96 23.91
C ASP A 145 -15.29 -10.44 23.72
N THR A 146 -15.62 -9.72 24.79
CA THR A 146 -15.64 -8.26 24.76
C THR A 146 -14.24 -7.77 24.39
N PRO A 147 -14.07 -6.96 23.33
CA PRO A 147 -12.77 -6.37 23.05
C PRO A 147 -12.39 -5.52 24.26
N SER A 148 -11.30 -5.86 24.95
CA SER A 148 -10.66 -4.90 25.84
C SER A 148 -10.30 -3.69 24.99
N LEU A 149 -11.02 -2.59 25.20
CA LEU A 149 -10.75 -1.28 24.58
C LEU A 149 -9.46 -0.64 25.13
N ALA A 150 -8.46 -1.45 25.49
CA ALA A 150 -7.13 -1.01 25.90
C ALA A 150 -6.25 -0.79 24.66
N HIS A 151 -6.59 0.25 23.90
CA HIS A 151 -5.68 1.20 23.24
C HIS A 151 -6.51 2.12 22.34
N ARG A 152 -7.35 2.96 22.95
CA ARG A 152 -7.64 4.27 22.38
C ARG A 152 -6.45 5.16 22.70
N ALA A 153 -5.44 5.15 21.82
CA ALA A 153 -4.43 6.20 21.82
C ALA A 153 -4.97 7.38 21.00
N LEU A 154 -4.95 8.55 21.65
CA LEU A 154 -5.17 9.88 21.09
C LEU A 154 -4.19 10.16 19.95
#